data_AF-A0A328SF52-F1
#
_entry.id   AF-A0A328SF52-F1
#
_cell.length_a   1.000
_cell.length_b   1.000
_cell.length_c   1.000
_cell.angle_alpha   90.00
_cell.angle_beta   90.00
_cell.angle_gamma   90.00
#
_symmetry.space_group_name_H-M   'P 1'
#
loop_
_entity.id
_entity.type
_entity.pdbx_description
1 polymer ?
#
loop_
_entity_poly.entity_id
_entity_poly.type
_entity_poly.pdbx_seq_one_letter_code
_entity_poly.pdbx_strand_id
1 'polypeptide(L)'
;GASIPDMDHENNKNKINIMFVSGIIISLLLVILKGSMISGLIIIFLAITFYYSKHRGLTHSFAGIIVICFLLLFMMMGFFPVVSSLAQYANYALPNNLSIFLILSLLGYFVVSRKVLTYYVILLAICLFLAPVNIQYINWQLIFIMLFTGAVSHLILDLFTPSGLAVFWPLTDRVFHRNLAAVFIVIWLFLAVSYVYAFGHIVLTYQPLLNYII
;
A
#
# COMPACT_ATOMS: atom_id res chain seq x y z
N GLY A 1 -1.25 -2.19 -7.97
CA GLY A 1 -2.15 -1.05 -7.66
C GLY A 1 -3.38 -0.97 -8.53
N ALA A 2 -3.49 -1.71 -9.64
CA ALA A 2 -4.68 -1.65 -10.52
C ALA A 2 -6.02 -2.04 -9.86
N SER A 3 -6.00 -2.65 -8.67
CA SER A 3 -7.19 -3.02 -7.90
C SER A 3 -7.58 -2.01 -6.81
N ILE A 4 -6.83 -0.89 -6.72
CA ILE A 4 -7.14 0.25 -5.85
C ILE A 4 -8.30 1.00 -6.52
N PRO A 5 -9.46 1.11 -5.86
CA PRO A 5 -10.56 1.89 -6.41
C PRO A 5 -10.22 3.38 -6.33
N ASP A 6 -10.64 4.15 -7.32
CA ASP A 6 -10.51 5.62 -7.34
C ASP A 6 -11.25 6.23 -6.13
N MET A 7 -10.53 6.41 -5.02
CA MET A 7 -11.12 6.84 -3.75
C MET A 7 -11.57 8.30 -3.79
N ASP A 8 -11.11 9.07 -4.77
CA ASP A 8 -11.46 10.46 -5.07
C ASP A 8 -12.73 10.60 -5.93
N HIS A 9 -13.34 9.50 -6.36
CA HIS A 9 -14.60 9.54 -7.11
C HIS A 9 -15.80 9.78 -6.18
N GLU A 10 -16.77 10.61 -6.59
CA GLU A 10 -17.95 10.93 -5.76
C GLU A 10 -18.75 9.71 -5.27
N ASN A 11 -18.78 8.62 -6.03
CA ASN A 11 -19.47 7.38 -5.66
C ASN A 11 -18.83 6.68 -4.45
N ASN A 12 -17.60 7.05 -4.07
CA ASN A 12 -16.88 6.50 -2.95
C ASN A 12 -16.96 7.37 -1.68
N LYS A 13 -17.75 8.46 -1.66
CA LYS A 13 -17.93 9.33 -0.47
C LYS A 13 -18.28 8.54 0.80
N ASN A 14 -19.11 7.51 0.70
CA ASN A 14 -19.43 6.64 1.85
C ASN A 14 -18.20 5.89 2.40
N LYS A 15 -17.28 5.44 1.54
CA LYS A 15 -16.03 4.80 1.97
C LYS A 15 -15.12 5.80 2.66
N ILE A 16 -15.00 7.01 2.11
CA ILE A 16 -14.21 8.09 2.71
C ILE A 16 -14.76 8.44 4.11
N ASN A 17 -16.08 8.52 4.27
CA ASN A 17 -16.71 8.76 5.56
C ASN A 17 -16.43 7.63 6.56
N ILE A 18 -16.50 6.37 6.12
CA ILE A 18 -16.14 5.21 6.96
C ILE A 18 -14.66 5.29 7.37
N MET A 19 -13.76 5.64 6.46
CA MET A 19 -12.34 5.84 6.75
C MET A 19 -12.12 6.95 7.78
N PHE A 20 -12.82 8.07 7.63
CA PHE A 20 -12.75 9.19 8.55
C PHE A 20 -13.19 8.78 9.96
N VAL A 21 -14.37 8.16 10.08
CA VAL A 21 -14.90 7.68 11.37
C VAL A 21 -14.00 6.60 11.97
N SER A 22 -13.54 5.64 11.18
CA SER A 22 -12.62 4.60 11.67
C SER A 22 -11.29 5.21 12.11
N GLY A 23 -10.80 6.24 11.42
CA GLY A 23 -9.60 6.97 11.80
C GLY A 23 -9.74 7.64 13.17
N ILE A 24 -10.89 8.24 13.47
CA ILE A 24 -11.19 8.81 14.80
C ILE A 24 -11.22 7.71 15.86
N ILE A 25 -11.97 6.64 15.63
CA ILE A 25 -12.09 5.51 16.58
C ILE A 25 -10.71 4.91 16.86
N ILE A 26 -9.93 4.64 15.80
CA ILE A 26 -8.58 4.10 15.90
C ILE A 26 -7.68 5.09 16.66
N SER A 27 -7.72 6.38 16.36
CA SER A 27 -6.93 7.40 17.09
C SER A 27 -7.22 7.38 18.59
N LEU A 28 -8.49 7.29 18.98
CA LEU A 28 -8.88 7.22 20.40
C LEU A 28 -8.43 5.91 21.05
N LEU A 29 -8.58 4.77 20.36
CA LEU A 29 -8.06 3.50 20.84
C LEU A 29 -6.55 3.54 21.03
N LEU A 30 -5.83 4.21 20.13
CA LEU A 30 -4.37 4.35 20.21
C LEU A 30 -3.93 5.14 21.44
N VAL A 31 -4.67 6.18 21.82
CA VAL A 31 -4.43 6.92 23.07
C VAL A 31 -4.50 5.98 24.28
N ILE A 32 -5.56 5.18 24.35
CA ILE A 32 -5.83 4.28 25.49
C ILE A 32 -4.76 3.18 25.57
N LEU A 33 -4.37 2.64 24.41
CA LEU A 33 -3.42 1.52 24.30
C LEU A 33 -1.95 1.97 24.32
N LYS A 34 -1.68 3.25 24.60
CA LYS A 34 -0.33 3.87 24.54
C LYS A 34 0.36 3.66 23.18
N GLY A 35 -0.43 3.48 22.12
CA GLY A 35 0.04 3.43 20.75
C GLY A 35 0.31 4.82 20.21
N SER A 36 1.00 4.90 19.06
CA SER A 36 1.23 6.19 18.41
C SER A 36 -0.07 6.71 17.78
N MET A 37 -0.63 7.80 18.32
CA MET A 37 -1.80 8.47 17.73
C MET A 37 -1.61 8.87 16.27
N ILE A 38 -0.34 9.01 15.85
CA ILE A 38 0.02 9.45 14.50
C ILE A 38 -0.57 8.54 13.43
N SER A 39 -0.66 7.22 13.64
CA SER A 39 -1.27 6.30 12.65
C SER A 39 -2.76 6.54 12.45
N GLY A 40 -3.51 6.78 13.53
CA GLY A 40 -4.93 7.12 13.45
C GLY A 40 -5.16 8.48 12.78
N LEU A 41 -4.33 9.47 13.12
CA LEU A 41 -4.38 10.81 12.50
C LEU A 41 -4.05 10.76 11.00
N ILE A 42 -3.14 9.87 10.57
CA ILE A 42 -2.85 9.65 9.16
C ILE A 42 -4.08 9.13 8.40
N ILE A 43 -4.89 8.25 9.00
CA ILE A 43 -6.13 7.78 8.37
C ILE A 43 -7.10 8.94 8.17
N ILE A 44 -7.25 9.80 9.19
CA ILE A 44 -8.08 11.00 9.11
C ILE A 44 -7.55 11.92 8.00
N PHE A 45 -6.25 12.16 7.96
CA PHE A 45 -5.62 12.99 6.94
C PHE A 45 -5.81 12.44 5.53
N LEU A 46 -5.68 11.13 5.36
CA LEU A 46 -5.88 10.44 4.07
C LEU A 46 -7.36 10.49 3.65
N ALA A 47 -8.30 10.36 4.58
CA ALA A 47 -9.73 10.54 4.32
C ALA A 47 -10.06 11.98 3.90
N ILE A 48 -9.50 12.99 4.59
CA ILE A 48 -9.64 14.41 4.21
C ILE A 48 -9.06 14.65 2.82
N THR A 49 -7.88 14.09 2.55
CA THR A 49 -7.19 14.21 1.26
C THR A 49 -8.06 13.66 0.12
N PHE A 50 -8.66 12.48 0.29
CA PHE A 50 -9.59 11.92 -0.70
C PHE A 50 -10.91 12.68 -0.78
N TYR A 51 -11.41 13.26 0.32
CA TYR A 51 -12.62 14.06 0.33
C TYR A 51 -12.49 15.34 -0.51
N TYR A 52 -11.36 16.02 -0.41
CA TYR A 52 -11.10 17.28 -1.14
C TYR A 52 -10.48 17.07 -2.52
N SER A 53 -9.87 15.91 -2.78
CA SER A 53 -9.39 15.57 -4.12
C SER A 53 -10.59 15.46 -5.05
N LYS A 54 -10.79 16.48 -5.90
CA LYS A 54 -11.74 16.39 -7.01
C LYS A 54 -11.19 15.41 -8.05
N HIS A 55 -12.12 14.77 -8.77
CA HIS A 55 -11.89 13.80 -9.86
C HIS A 55 -10.54 13.96 -10.58
N ARG A 56 -9.71 12.91 -10.54
CA ARG A 56 -8.46 12.76 -11.31
C ARG A 56 -7.26 13.58 -10.81
N GLY A 57 -7.28 14.00 -9.55
CA GLY A 57 -6.19 14.79 -8.95
C GLY A 57 -5.09 13.94 -8.30
N LEU A 58 -5.34 13.47 -7.07
CA LEU A 58 -4.26 13.02 -6.20
C LEU A 58 -3.89 11.54 -6.38
N THR A 59 -4.85 10.67 -6.64
CA THR A 59 -4.64 9.25 -6.96
C THR A 59 -4.04 9.02 -8.35
N HIS A 60 -4.21 10.00 -9.23
CA HIS A 60 -3.88 9.94 -10.65
C HIS A 60 -2.68 10.83 -11.05
N SER A 61 -1.98 11.41 -10.06
CA SER A 61 -0.75 12.18 -10.27
C SER A 61 0.45 11.49 -9.65
N PHE A 62 1.62 11.69 -10.25
CA PHE A 62 2.88 11.12 -9.75
C PHE A 62 3.22 11.63 -8.35
N ALA A 63 3.08 12.95 -8.13
CA ALA A 63 3.31 13.56 -6.83
C ALA A 63 2.29 13.06 -5.78
N GLY A 64 1.02 12.95 -6.16
CA GLY A 64 -0.02 12.45 -5.27
C GLY A 64 0.19 10.98 -4.89
N ILE A 65 0.66 10.13 -5.81
CA ILE A 65 1.05 8.76 -5.50
C ILE A 65 2.20 8.69 -4.49
N ILE A 66 3.23 9.53 -4.65
CA ILE A 66 4.33 9.59 -3.66
C ILE A 66 3.76 9.90 -2.27
N VAL A 67 2.88 10.90 -2.17
CA VAL A 67 2.24 11.27 -0.91
C VAL A 67 1.40 10.12 -0.35
N ILE A 68 0.56 9.47 -1.16
CA ILE A 68 -0.25 8.32 -0.74
C ILE A 68 0.66 7.18 -0.23
N CYS A 69 1.75 6.86 -0.93
CA CYS A 69 2.68 5.82 -0.52
C CYS A 69 3.35 6.13 0.82
N PHE A 70 3.74 7.39 1.07
CA PHE A 70 4.26 7.80 2.37
C PHE A 70 3.22 7.69 3.48
N LEU A 71 1.99 8.13 3.23
CA LEU A 71 0.89 8.01 4.20
C LEU A 71 0.60 6.54 4.53
N LEU A 72 0.54 5.66 3.53
CA LEU A 72 0.36 4.23 3.74
C LEU A 72 1.53 3.59 4.51
N LEU A 73 2.77 4.00 4.21
CA LEU A 73 3.96 3.54 4.92
C LEU A 73 3.93 3.95 6.40
N PHE A 74 3.65 5.22 6.69
CA PHE A 74 3.56 5.70 8.08
C PHE A 74 2.39 5.06 8.83
N MET A 75 1.29 4.80 8.14
CA MET A 75 0.18 4.04 8.68
C MET A 75 0.63 2.63 9.10
N MET A 76 1.36 1.91 8.23
CA MET A 76 1.95 0.61 8.58
C MET A 76 2.83 0.69 9.83
N MET A 77 3.79 1.61 9.83
CA MET A 77 4.74 1.79 10.93
C MET A 77 4.03 2.05 12.25
N GLY A 78 3.02 2.92 12.26
CA GLY A 78 2.31 3.27 13.48
C GLY A 78 1.28 2.22 13.92
N PHE A 79 0.93 1.23 13.10
CA PHE A 79 0.06 0.10 13.51
C PHE A 79 0.82 -1.04 14.21
N PHE A 80 2.13 -1.21 13.95
CA PHE A 80 2.93 -2.24 14.62
C PHE A 80 2.88 -2.15 16.15
N PRO A 81 3.13 -0.99 16.78
CA PRO A 81 3.06 -0.83 18.24
C PRO A 81 1.69 -1.18 18.82
N VAL A 82 0.63 -0.95 18.07
CA VAL A 82 -0.77 -1.12 18.48
C VAL A 82 -1.10 -2.59 18.64
N VAL A 83 -0.74 -3.36 17.60
CA VAL A 83 -0.94 -4.80 17.58
C VAL A 83 -0.11 -5.45 18.68
N SER A 84 1.13 -4.98 18.92
CA SER A 84 1.93 -5.47 20.05
C SER A 84 1.33 -5.11 21.42
N SER A 85 0.83 -3.88 21.61
CA SER A 85 0.20 -3.47 22.87
C SER A 85 -1.09 -4.25 23.17
N LEU A 86 -1.90 -4.50 22.14
CA LEU A 86 -3.11 -5.32 22.25
C LEU A 86 -2.78 -6.77 22.62
N ALA A 87 -1.76 -7.34 21.98
CA ALA A 87 -1.31 -8.69 22.27
C ALA A 87 -0.80 -8.82 23.72
N GLN A 88 -0.03 -7.82 24.19
CA GLN A 88 0.42 -7.74 25.58
C GLN A 88 -0.75 -7.62 26.56
N TYR A 89 -1.73 -6.75 26.27
CA TYR A 89 -2.94 -6.61 27.10
C TYR A 89 -3.74 -7.92 27.19
N ALA A 90 -3.79 -8.70 26.10
CA ALA A 90 -4.44 -10.01 26.05
C ALA A 90 -3.59 -11.15 26.64
N ASN A 91 -2.38 -10.88 27.16
CA ASN A 91 -1.40 -11.87 27.62
C ASN A 91 -1.07 -12.93 26.54
N TYR A 92 -1.05 -12.54 25.28
CA TYR A 92 -0.79 -13.42 24.15
C TYR A 92 0.49 -13.01 23.41
N ALA A 93 1.42 -13.93 23.23
CA ALA A 93 2.63 -13.70 22.43
C ALA A 93 2.29 -13.84 20.94
N LEU A 94 2.02 -12.71 20.28
CA LEU A 94 1.63 -12.68 18.88
C LEU A 94 2.83 -12.99 17.96
N PRO A 95 2.77 -14.02 17.09
CA PRO A 95 3.81 -14.28 16.11
C PRO A 95 3.95 -13.13 15.10
N ASN A 96 5.18 -12.82 14.69
CA ASN A 96 5.49 -11.74 13.74
C ASN A 96 4.65 -11.79 12.45
N ASN A 97 4.49 -12.98 11.86
CA ASN A 97 3.69 -13.17 10.65
C ASN A 97 2.23 -12.80 10.87
N LEU A 98 1.68 -13.13 12.04
CA LEU A 98 0.28 -12.84 12.35
C LEU A 98 0.08 -11.34 12.58
N SER A 99 1.04 -10.67 13.21
CA SER A 99 1.06 -9.20 13.31
C SER A 99 1.05 -8.54 11.93
N ILE A 100 1.94 -8.97 11.04
CA ILE A 100 2.05 -8.45 9.67
C ILE A 100 0.76 -8.75 8.88
N PHE A 101 0.20 -9.95 9.02
CA PHE A 101 -1.06 -10.33 8.39
C PHE A 101 -2.21 -9.42 8.81
N LEU A 102 -2.37 -9.14 10.11
CA LEU A 102 -3.40 -8.24 10.62
C LEU A 102 -3.24 -6.82 10.07
N ILE A 103 -2.01 -6.28 10.09
CA ILE A 103 -1.73 -4.91 9.62
C ILE A 103 -1.96 -4.79 8.10
N LEU A 104 -1.45 -5.72 7.30
CA LEU A 104 -1.62 -5.71 5.85
C LEU A 104 -3.06 -6.01 5.43
N SER A 105 -3.81 -6.80 6.20
CA SER A 105 -5.24 -7.01 5.98
C SER A 105 -6.05 -5.75 6.28
N LEU A 106 -5.72 -5.03 7.36
CA LEU A 106 -6.34 -3.76 7.71
C LEU A 106 -6.07 -2.68 6.64
N LEU A 107 -4.82 -2.56 6.19
CA LEU A 107 -4.47 -1.70 5.05
C LEU A 107 -5.26 -2.07 3.80
N GLY A 108 -5.28 -3.36 3.46
CA GLY A 108 -6.00 -3.88 2.31
C GLY A 108 -7.48 -3.55 2.37
N TYR A 109 -8.10 -3.62 3.56
CA TYR A 109 -9.49 -3.25 3.75
C TYR A 109 -9.78 -1.79 3.36
N PHE A 110 -8.85 -0.87 3.63
CA PHE A 110 -9.00 0.54 3.27
C PHE A 110 -8.66 0.81 1.80
N VAL A 111 -7.62 0.17 1.27
CA VAL A 111 -7.03 0.53 -0.04
C VAL A 111 -7.56 -0.34 -1.18
N VAL A 112 -7.88 -1.60 -0.94
CA VAL A 112 -8.27 -2.57 -1.99
C VAL A 112 -9.78 -2.56 -2.20
N SER A 113 -10.19 -2.67 -3.46
CA SER A 113 -11.62 -2.77 -3.80
C SER A 113 -12.29 -3.97 -3.13
N ARG A 114 -13.54 -3.80 -2.67
CA ARG A 114 -14.32 -4.85 -1.99
C ARG A 114 -14.43 -6.15 -2.79
N LYS A 115 -14.46 -6.06 -4.11
CA LYS A 115 -14.55 -7.21 -5.03
C LYS A 115 -13.29 -8.08 -5.00
N VAL A 116 -12.12 -7.47 -4.75
CA VAL A 116 -10.81 -8.15 -4.80
C VAL A 116 -10.25 -8.40 -3.39
N LEU A 117 -10.80 -7.75 -2.37
CA LEU A 117 -10.33 -7.82 -0.98
C LEU A 117 -10.21 -9.27 -0.46
N THR A 118 -11.19 -10.13 -0.74
CA THR A 118 -11.15 -11.54 -0.31
C THR A 118 -9.96 -12.28 -0.92
N TYR A 119 -9.74 -12.13 -2.23
CA TYR A 119 -8.61 -12.74 -2.92
C TYR A 119 -7.28 -12.19 -2.42
N TYR A 120 -7.21 -10.88 -2.15
CA TYR A 120 -6.05 -10.25 -1.55
C TYR A 120 -5.70 -10.83 -0.18
N VAL A 121 -6.68 -11.00 0.72
CA VAL A 121 -6.43 -11.54 2.07
C VAL A 121 -6.00 -13.00 2.02
N ILE A 122 -6.61 -13.82 1.14
CA ILE A 122 -6.21 -15.22 0.95
C ILE A 122 -4.77 -15.30 0.42
N LEU A 123 -4.45 -14.53 -0.62
CA LEU A 123 -3.11 -14.52 -1.20
C LEU A 123 -2.08 -14.04 -0.16
N LEU A 124 -2.41 -13.01 0.62
CA LEU A 124 -1.57 -12.50 1.70
C LEU A 124 -1.27 -13.59 2.74
N ALA A 125 -2.28 -14.36 3.15
CA ALA A 125 -2.11 -15.47 4.10
C ALA A 125 -1.17 -16.55 3.53
N ILE A 126 -1.37 -16.94 2.26
CA ILE A 126 -0.51 -17.92 1.58
C ILE A 126 0.93 -17.40 1.49
N CYS A 127 1.13 -16.15 1.10
CA CYS A 127 2.47 -15.55 0.98
C CYS A 127 3.19 -15.52 2.33
N LEU A 128 2.53 -15.11 3.41
CA LEU A 128 3.15 -15.04 4.74
C LEU A 128 3.36 -16.44 5.36
N PHE A 129 2.57 -17.43 4.95
CA PHE A 129 2.79 -18.82 5.33
C PHE A 129 4.00 -19.42 4.63
N LEU A 130 4.14 -19.20 3.31
CA LEU A 130 5.25 -19.73 2.51
C LEU A 130 6.57 -18.98 2.75
N ALA A 131 6.51 -17.68 3.01
CA ALA A 131 7.66 -16.81 3.21
C ALA A 131 7.47 -16.01 4.52
N PRO A 132 7.79 -16.60 5.69
CA PRO A 132 7.69 -15.93 6.97
C PRO A 132 8.61 -14.70 7.01
N VAL A 133 8.09 -13.58 7.52
CA VAL A 133 8.81 -12.30 7.56
C VAL A 133 9.10 -11.94 9.02
N ASN A 134 10.36 -11.64 9.31
CA ASN A 134 10.76 -11.13 10.61
C ASN A 134 10.71 -9.59 10.62
N ILE A 135 9.93 -9.03 11.55
CA ILE A 135 9.69 -7.59 11.71
C ILE A 135 11.00 -6.82 11.94
N GLN A 136 11.99 -7.44 12.62
CA GLN A 136 13.25 -6.78 12.96
C GLN A 136 14.12 -6.45 11.74
N TYR A 137 13.94 -7.16 10.64
CA TYR A 137 14.70 -6.97 9.39
C TYR A 137 13.88 -6.26 8.31
N ILE A 138 12.75 -5.65 8.69
CA ILE A 138 11.95 -4.87 7.74
C ILE A 138 12.76 -3.65 7.28
N ASN A 139 13.03 -3.59 5.97
CA ASN A 139 13.56 -2.40 5.33
C ASN A 139 12.41 -1.51 4.85
N TRP A 140 12.18 -0.40 5.56
CA TRP A 140 11.12 0.55 5.24
C TRP A 140 11.27 1.23 3.87
N GLN A 141 12.50 1.42 3.40
CA GLN A 141 12.76 1.96 2.06
C GLN A 141 12.29 0.97 0.98
N LEU A 142 12.55 -0.31 1.19
CA LEU A 142 12.09 -1.36 0.27
C LEU A 142 10.55 -1.46 0.25
N ILE A 143 9.90 -1.36 1.41
CA ILE A 143 8.43 -1.32 1.49
C ILE A 143 7.88 -0.11 0.74
N PHE A 144 8.48 1.07 0.92
CA PHE A 144 8.09 2.26 0.16
C PHE A 144 8.19 2.02 -1.35
N ILE A 145 9.31 1.46 -1.82
CA ILE A 145 9.50 1.13 -3.24
C ILE A 145 8.43 0.13 -3.71
N MET A 146 8.11 -0.91 -2.94
CA MET A 146 7.07 -1.88 -3.28
C MET A 146 5.68 -1.23 -3.40
N LEU A 147 5.30 -0.37 -2.44
CA LEU A 147 4.05 0.39 -2.49
C LEU A 147 4.02 1.33 -3.70
N PHE A 148 5.12 2.05 -3.92
CA PHE A 148 5.27 3.01 -5.02
C PHE A 148 5.20 2.33 -6.38
N THR A 149 5.94 1.26 -6.60
CA THR A 149 5.86 0.44 -7.83
C THR A 149 4.44 -0.11 -8.03
N GLY A 150 3.80 -0.56 -6.95
CA GLY A 150 2.41 -0.99 -6.98
C GLY A 150 1.46 0.13 -7.42
N ALA A 151 1.65 1.36 -6.95
CA ALA A 151 0.82 2.50 -7.30
C ALA A 151 1.12 3.04 -8.71
N VAL A 152 2.38 3.06 -9.15
CA VAL A 152 2.76 3.39 -10.54
C VAL A 152 2.10 2.45 -11.54
N SER A 153 1.90 1.17 -11.17
CA SER A 153 1.16 0.21 -12.00
C SER A 153 -0.28 0.67 -12.32
N HIS A 154 -0.90 1.45 -11.44
CA HIS A 154 -2.23 2.03 -11.65
C HIS A 154 -2.16 3.19 -12.65
N LEU A 155 -1.19 4.12 -12.53
CA LEU A 155 -0.98 5.19 -13.52
C LEU A 155 -0.73 4.64 -14.93
N ILE A 156 0.10 3.60 -15.04
CA ILE A 156 0.41 2.98 -16.33
C ILE A 156 -0.86 2.46 -16.98
N LEU A 157 -1.73 1.79 -16.22
CA LEU A 157 -3.00 1.27 -16.71
C LEU A 157 -3.94 2.40 -17.18
N ASP A 158 -4.02 3.49 -16.41
CA ASP A 158 -4.84 4.65 -16.75
C ASP A 158 -4.32 5.41 -17.99
N LEU A 159 -3.01 5.46 -18.21
CA LEU A 159 -2.41 6.07 -19.40
C LEU A 159 -2.75 5.34 -20.70
N PHE A 160 -3.12 4.05 -20.64
CA PHE A 160 -3.63 3.31 -21.80
C PHE A 160 -5.10 3.58 -22.10
N THR A 161 -5.82 4.28 -21.22
CA THR A 161 -7.21 4.65 -21.48
C THR A 161 -7.30 5.79 -22.51
N PRO A 162 -8.40 5.88 -23.29
CA PRO A 162 -8.59 6.97 -24.25
C PRO A 162 -8.57 8.37 -23.62
N SER A 163 -8.96 8.49 -22.35
CA SER A 163 -8.98 9.77 -21.64
C SER A 163 -7.60 10.28 -21.22
N GLY A 164 -6.60 9.41 -21.12
CA GLY A 164 -5.27 9.78 -20.64
C GLY A 164 -5.24 10.26 -19.18
N LEU A 165 -4.08 10.80 -18.78
CA LEU A 165 -3.79 11.18 -17.40
C LEU A 165 -2.91 12.43 -17.30
N ALA A 166 -3.24 13.34 -16.38
CA ALA A 166 -2.39 14.48 -16.03
C ALA A 166 -1.33 14.08 -14.98
N VAL A 167 -0.33 13.31 -15.42
CA VAL A 167 0.67 12.67 -14.52
C VAL A 167 1.43 13.68 -13.65
N PHE A 168 1.70 14.88 -14.17
CA PHE A 168 2.49 15.90 -13.47
C PHE A 168 1.65 16.94 -12.73
N TRP A 169 0.36 16.71 -12.51
CA TRP A 169 -0.44 17.55 -11.62
C TRP A 169 0.15 17.52 -10.19
N PRO A 170 0.21 18.64 -9.44
CA PRO A 170 -0.31 19.98 -9.73
C PRO A 170 0.67 20.91 -10.48
N LEU A 171 1.83 20.41 -10.92
CA LEU A 171 2.82 21.22 -11.65
C LEU A 171 2.37 21.53 -13.07
N THR A 172 1.62 20.62 -13.70
CA THR A 172 1.14 20.80 -15.07
C THR A 172 -0.16 20.02 -15.32
N ASP A 173 -1.12 20.66 -15.99
CA ASP A 173 -2.40 20.06 -16.38
C ASP A 173 -2.33 19.31 -17.72
N ARG A 174 -1.13 19.11 -18.28
CA ARG A 174 -0.95 18.43 -19.57
C ARG A 174 -1.33 16.96 -19.44
N VAL A 175 -2.24 16.51 -20.31
CA VAL A 175 -2.66 15.12 -20.39
C VAL A 175 -1.67 14.30 -21.21
N PHE A 176 -1.28 13.16 -20.67
CA PHE A 176 -0.43 12.16 -21.31
C PHE A 176 -1.23 10.89 -21.59
N HIS A 177 -0.72 10.08 -22.51
CA HIS A 177 -1.37 8.85 -22.99
C HIS A 177 -0.33 7.73 -23.14
N ARG A 178 -0.66 6.69 -23.92
CA ARG A 178 0.12 5.48 -24.22
C ARG A 178 1.63 5.66 -24.40
N ASN A 179 2.11 6.74 -25.01
CA ASN A 179 3.55 6.95 -25.22
C ASN A 179 4.31 7.09 -23.89
N LEU A 180 3.73 7.79 -22.92
CA LEU A 180 4.32 7.92 -21.59
C LEU A 180 4.24 6.59 -20.82
N ALA A 181 3.15 5.83 -21.00
CA ALA A 181 3.02 4.50 -20.42
C ALA A 181 4.13 3.56 -20.90
N ALA A 182 4.43 3.57 -22.21
CA ALA A 182 5.52 2.79 -22.79
C ALA A 182 6.88 3.17 -22.18
N VAL A 183 7.15 4.47 -21.99
CA VAL A 183 8.38 4.93 -21.31
C VAL A 183 8.45 4.39 -19.88
N PHE A 184 7.37 4.47 -19.10
CA PHE A 184 7.35 3.92 -17.75
C PHE A 184 7.55 2.41 -17.71
N ILE A 185 6.97 1.66 -18.65
CA ILE A 185 7.19 0.20 -18.76
C ILE A 185 8.64 -0.11 -19.07
N VAL A 186 9.28 0.61 -20.01
CA VAL A 186 10.69 0.40 -20.34
C VAL A 186 11.59 0.68 -19.13
N ILE A 187 11.36 1.80 -18.44
CA ILE A 187 12.09 2.13 -17.20
C ILE A 187 11.88 1.03 -16.16
N TRP A 188 10.65 0.57 -15.97
CA TRP A 188 10.33 -0.46 -14.98
C TRP A 188 11.01 -1.80 -15.33
N LEU A 189 10.97 -2.23 -16.58
CA LEU A 189 11.67 -3.44 -17.04
C LEU A 189 13.18 -3.32 -16.83
N PHE A 190 13.77 -2.18 -17.17
CA PHE A 190 15.20 -1.93 -16.96
C PHE A 190 15.59 -2.01 -15.47
N LEU A 191 14.79 -1.39 -14.59
CA LEU A 191 15.01 -1.46 -13.13
C LEU A 191 14.81 -2.87 -12.58
N ALA A 192 13.81 -3.61 -13.07
CA ALA A 192 13.56 -4.99 -12.64
C ALA A 192 14.72 -5.91 -13.04
N VAL A 193 15.18 -5.83 -14.29
CA VAL A 193 16.30 -6.64 -14.79
C VAL A 193 17.60 -6.31 -14.05
N SER A 194 17.90 -5.03 -13.84
CA SER A 194 19.10 -4.63 -13.10
C SER A 194 19.06 -5.09 -11.64
N TYR A 195 17.90 -5.03 -10.98
CA TYR A 195 17.73 -5.56 -9.63
C TYR A 195 17.93 -7.07 -9.57
N VAL A 196 17.33 -7.82 -10.50
CA VAL A 196 17.51 -9.29 -10.58
C VAL A 196 18.96 -9.64 -10.92
N TYR A 197 19.64 -8.89 -11.76
CA TYR A 197 21.05 -9.12 -12.05
C TYR A 197 21.94 -8.89 -10.82
N ALA A 198 21.70 -7.81 -10.07
CA ALA A 198 22.49 -7.46 -8.89
C ALA A 198 22.21 -8.37 -7.68
N PHE A 199 20.96 -8.81 -7.49
CA PHE A 199 20.50 -9.50 -6.28
C PHE A 199 19.89 -10.88 -6.52
N GLY A 200 19.75 -11.33 -7.77
CA GLY A 200 19.07 -12.58 -8.13
C GLY A 200 19.77 -13.83 -7.60
N HIS A 201 21.08 -13.77 -7.38
CA HIS A 201 21.81 -14.84 -6.68
C HIS A 201 21.24 -15.12 -5.29
N ILE A 202 20.77 -14.08 -4.57
CA ILE A 202 20.15 -14.23 -3.24
C ILE A 202 18.80 -14.95 -3.35
N VAL A 203 18.01 -14.63 -4.38
CA VAL A 203 16.70 -15.27 -4.63
C VAL A 203 16.84 -16.77 -4.91
N LEU A 204 17.88 -17.17 -5.63
CA LEU A 204 18.19 -18.58 -5.90
C LEU A 204 18.75 -19.32 -4.68
N THR A 205 19.39 -18.61 -3.75
CA THR A 205 20.04 -19.22 -2.57
C THR A 205 19.06 -19.41 -1.39
N TYR A 206 17.98 -18.65 -1.32
CA TYR A 206 17.01 -18.66 -0.20
C TYR A 206 15.65 -19.30 -0.53
N GLN A 207 15.57 -20.18 -1.54
CA GLN A 207 14.35 -20.95 -1.79
C GLN A 207 14.37 -22.31 -1.06
N PRO A 208 13.57 -22.51 0.00
CA PRO A 208 13.27 -23.86 0.48
C PRO A 208 12.47 -24.66 -0.56
N LEU A 209 11.66 -24.02 -1.42
CA LEU A 209 10.77 -24.70 -2.38
C LEU A 209 11.50 -25.38 -3.56
N LEU A 210 12.59 -24.81 -4.07
CA LEU A 210 13.37 -25.42 -5.17
C LEU A 210 14.17 -26.65 -4.71
N ASN A 211 14.55 -26.71 -3.44
CA ASN A 211 15.27 -27.86 -2.86
C ASN A 211 14.37 -29.09 -2.63
N TYR A 212 13.05 -28.98 -2.78
CA TYR A 212 12.12 -30.12 -2.70
C TYR A 212 11.65 -30.62 -4.08
N ILE A 213 12.03 -29.93 -5.16
CA ILE A 213 11.56 -30.23 -6.53
C ILE A 213 12.72 -30.74 -7.44
N ILE A 214 13.97 -30.64 -6.99
CA ILE A 214 15.16 -31.24 -7.62
C ILE A 214 15.64 -32.40 -6.76
#